data_AF-A0A7R8HC84-F1
#
_entry.id   AF-A0A7R8HC84-F1
#
_cell.length_a   1.000
_cell.length_b   1.000
_cell.length_c   1.000
_cell.angle_alpha   90.00
_cell.angle_beta   90.00
_cell.angle_gamma   90.00
#
_symmetry.space_group_name_H-M   'P 1'
#
loop_
_entity.id
_entity.type
_entity.pdbx_description
1 polymer ?
#
loop_
_entity_poly.entity_id
_entity_poly.type
_entity_poly.pdbx_seq_one_letter_code
_entity_poly.pdbx_strand_id
1 'polypeptide(L)'
;MKLEARIATLLLLCSFSFRETSSKSINFKSASCSKCKTPRFQGRNFYLPFCADGQKDYSDICGAICDSTSHRVSKGSCSGCEKSCSPIFFPVCSPTQNVLYANKCHAKCAGVVETVDCRGLTSILPGKSPLPIDKIPKKR
;
A
#
# COMPACT_ATOMS: atom_id res chain seq x y z
N MET A 1 -18.04 -67.11 -25.92
CA MET A 1 -16.68 -67.66 -25.78
C MET A 1 -16.06 -67.03 -24.53
N LYS A 2 -15.60 -67.89 -23.59
CA LYS A 2 -14.93 -67.56 -22.32
C LYS A 2 -13.63 -66.78 -22.56
N LEU A 3 -13.25 -65.87 -21.67
CA LEU A 3 -12.22 -66.14 -20.64
C LEU A 3 -11.98 -64.91 -19.72
N GLU A 4 -12.27 -65.12 -18.43
CA GLU A 4 -11.86 -64.31 -17.28
C GLU A 4 -10.34 -64.39 -17.05
N ALA A 5 -9.70 -63.32 -16.56
CA ALA A 5 -8.48 -63.44 -15.77
C ALA A 5 -8.29 -62.24 -14.83
N ARG A 6 -8.60 -62.47 -13.55
CA ARG A 6 -8.18 -61.64 -12.42
C ARG A 6 -6.68 -61.81 -12.19
N ILE A 7 -5.94 -60.72 -11.96
CA ILE A 7 -4.66 -60.78 -11.25
C ILE A 7 -4.65 -59.69 -10.19
N ALA A 8 -4.66 -60.14 -8.94
CA ALA A 8 -4.50 -59.35 -7.75
C ALA A 8 -2.99 -59.22 -7.42
N THR A 9 -2.68 -58.14 -6.70
CA THR A 9 -1.58 -58.03 -5.73
C THR A 9 -0.17 -57.78 -6.28
N LEU A 10 0.35 -56.55 -6.11
CA LEU A 10 1.61 -56.33 -5.39
C LEU A 10 1.72 -54.88 -4.88
N LEU A 11 1.71 -54.73 -3.56
CA LEU A 11 2.04 -53.51 -2.82
C LEU A 11 3.54 -53.23 -2.97
N LEU A 12 3.91 -52.08 -3.54
CA LEU A 12 5.27 -51.52 -3.46
C LEU A 12 5.18 -50.15 -2.80
N LEU A 13 5.31 -50.16 -1.47
CA LEU A 13 5.52 -48.99 -0.63
C LEU A 13 6.93 -48.43 -0.91
N CYS A 14 7.05 -47.51 -1.85
CA CYS A 14 8.22 -46.63 -1.91
C CYS A 14 8.08 -45.57 -0.81
N SER A 15 8.64 -45.86 0.36
CA SER A 15 8.90 -44.89 1.43
C SER A 15 9.93 -43.87 0.96
N PHE A 16 9.48 -42.86 0.21
CA PHE A 16 10.25 -41.65 -0.02
C PHE A 16 10.37 -40.92 1.32
N SER A 17 11.53 -41.05 1.94
CA SER A 17 11.92 -40.21 3.07
C SER A 17 12.05 -38.78 2.56
N PHE A 18 10.96 -38.00 2.67
CA PHE A 18 11.02 -36.54 2.52
C PHE A 18 11.88 -36.02 3.67
N ARG A 19 13.17 -35.78 3.40
CA ARG A 19 13.99 -34.94 4.26
C ARG A 19 13.43 -33.53 4.13
N GLU A 20 12.62 -33.12 5.10
CA GLU A 20 12.35 -31.70 5.35
C GLU A 20 13.69 -31.05 5.68
N THR A 21 14.30 -30.43 4.68
CA THR A 21 15.35 -29.46 4.93
C THR A 21 14.68 -28.27 5.60
N SER A 22 14.82 -28.21 6.93
CA SER A 22 14.55 -27.03 7.75
C SER A 22 15.46 -25.91 7.26
N SER A 23 15.01 -25.22 6.21
CA SER A 23 15.63 -23.99 5.76
C SER A 23 15.22 -22.94 6.78
N LYS A 24 16.19 -22.50 7.60
CA LYS A 24 16.07 -21.26 8.38
C LYS A 24 16.00 -20.09 7.40
N SER A 25 14.86 -19.92 6.73
CA SER A 25 14.52 -18.72 6.00
C SER A 25 14.20 -17.65 7.03
N ILE A 26 15.24 -16.97 7.51
CA ILE A 26 15.06 -15.69 8.19
C ILE A 26 14.31 -14.77 7.21
N ASN A 27 13.00 -14.64 7.47
CA ASN A 27 12.07 -13.95 6.63
C ASN A 27 12.37 -12.44 6.71
N PHE A 28 13.30 -11.97 5.89
CA PHE A 28 13.79 -10.58 5.87
C PHE A 28 12.64 -9.57 5.64
N LYS A 29 11.59 -9.98 4.90
CA LYS A 29 10.35 -9.20 4.75
C LYS A 29 9.57 -9.11 6.07
N SER A 30 9.54 -10.18 6.86
CA SER A 30 8.87 -10.21 8.16
C SER A 30 9.50 -9.22 9.15
N ALA A 31 10.83 -9.11 9.21
CA ALA A 31 11.49 -8.21 10.17
C ALA A 31 11.23 -6.71 9.86
N SER A 32 11.19 -6.33 8.58
CA SER A 32 10.81 -4.98 8.14
C SER A 32 9.33 -4.68 8.38
N CYS A 33 8.46 -5.67 8.17
CA CYS A 33 7.02 -5.50 8.36
C CYS A 33 6.66 -5.23 9.83
N SER A 34 7.25 -5.96 10.79
CA SER A 34 6.94 -5.84 12.22
C SER A 34 7.17 -4.44 12.79
N LYS A 35 8.01 -3.62 12.15
CA LYS A 35 8.33 -2.25 12.57
C LYS A 35 7.73 -1.19 11.65
N CYS A 36 7.07 -1.58 10.56
CA CYS A 36 6.53 -0.64 9.60
C CYS A 36 5.37 0.13 10.20
N LYS A 37 5.36 1.45 10.01
CA LYS A 37 4.28 2.33 10.42
C LYS A 37 3.70 2.99 9.18
N THR A 38 2.41 2.78 8.94
CA THR A 38 1.69 3.44 7.86
C THR A 38 1.89 4.96 7.96
N PRO A 39 2.20 5.65 6.86
CA PRO A 39 2.32 7.09 6.84
C PRO A 39 1.04 7.75 7.35
N ARG A 40 1.19 8.68 8.30
CA ARG A 40 0.09 9.46 8.85
C ARG A 40 0.37 10.95 8.75
N PHE A 41 -0.67 11.73 8.49
CA PHE A 41 -0.63 13.19 8.53
C PHE A 41 -1.69 13.69 9.50
N GLN A 42 -1.25 14.41 10.54
CA GLN A 42 -2.13 14.94 11.59
C GLN A 42 -3.11 13.88 12.13
N GLY A 43 -2.60 12.68 12.42
CA GLY A 43 -3.38 11.58 13.00
C GLY A 43 -4.19 10.74 12.01
N ARG A 44 -4.20 11.07 10.71
CA ARG A 44 -4.97 10.34 9.68
C ARG A 44 -4.06 9.50 8.81
N ASN A 45 -4.54 8.38 8.28
CA ASN A 45 -3.78 7.61 7.30
C ASN A 45 -3.63 8.45 6.03
N PHE A 46 -2.40 8.56 5.53
CA PHE A 46 -2.11 9.34 4.34
C PHE A 46 -1.95 8.40 3.15
N TYR A 47 -2.86 8.51 2.17
CA TYR A 47 -2.81 7.72 0.94
C TYR A 47 -1.57 8.11 0.11
N LEU A 48 -0.64 7.16 -0.02
CA LEU A 48 0.62 7.28 -0.74
C LEU A 48 0.89 5.95 -1.46
N PRO A 49 0.36 5.74 -2.67
CA PRO A 49 0.24 4.42 -3.24
C PRO A 49 1.59 3.82 -3.66
N PHE A 50 1.63 2.50 -3.66
CA PHE A 50 2.75 1.71 -4.16
C PHE A 50 2.23 0.56 -5.02
N CYS A 51 2.97 0.25 -6.06
CA CYS A 51 2.70 -0.87 -6.96
C CYS A 51 3.68 -2.00 -6.65
N ALA A 52 3.16 -3.20 -6.38
CA ALA A 52 3.98 -4.40 -6.32
C ALA A 52 3.87 -5.20 -7.61
N ASP A 53 5.04 -5.62 -8.11
CA ASP A 53 5.20 -6.53 -9.25
C ASP A 53 4.41 -6.12 -10.52
N GLY A 54 4.13 -4.82 -10.66
CA GLY A 54 3.38 -4.25 -11.78
C GLY A 54 1.87 -4.57 -11.76
N GLN A 55 1.37 -5.22 -10.72
CA GLN A 55 0.04 -5.84 -10.73
C GLN A 55 -0.86 -5.43 -9.57
N LYS A 56 -0.29 -5.18 -8.39
CA LYS A 56 -1.08 -4.97 -7.17
C LYS A 56 -0.79 -3.62 -6.54
N ASP A 57 -1.84 -2.85 -6.34
CA ASP A 57 -1.80 -1.57 -5.66
C ASP A 57 -1.92 -1.73 -4.14
N TYR A 58 -1.15 -0.92 -3.42
CA TYR A 58 -1.26 -0.72 -1.98
C TYR A 58 -1.44 0.76 -1.69
N SER A 59 -2.22 1.07 -0.65
CA SER A 59 -2.47 2.44 -0.21
C SER A 59 -1.25 3.14 0.38
N ASP A 60 -0.25 2.37 0.81
CA ASP A 60 0.95 2.84 1.46
C ASP A 60 2.09 1.82 1.36
N ILE A 61 3.29 2.25 1.75
CA ILE A 61 4.50 1.43 1.70
C ILE A 61 4.43 0.20 2.60
N CYS A 62 3.76 0.27 3.76
CA CYS A 62 3.71 -0.85 4.69
C CYS A 62 2.89 -1.97 4.09
N GLY A 63 1.74 -1.67 3.48
CA GLY A 63 0.98 -2.66 2.72
C GLY A 63 1.86 -3.38 1.69
N ALA A 64 2.64 -2.62 0.92
CA ALA A 64 3.46 -3.17 -0.16
C ALA A 64 4.63 -4.03 0.32
N ILE A 65 5.36 -3.62 1.37
CA ILE A 65 6.53 -4.37 1.86
C ILE A 65 6.15 -5.52 2.80
N CYS A 66 4.99 -5.45 3.45
CA CYS A 66 4.48 -6.50 4.33
C CYS A 66 3.84 -7.65 3.56
N ASP A 67 3.48 -7.46 2.28
CA ASP A 67 3.02 -8.57 1.47
C ASP A 67 4.20 -9.48 1.10
N SER A 68 4.21 -10.67 1.72
CA SER A 68 5.23 -11.70 1.50
C SER A 68 5.34 -12.15 0.05
N THR A 69 4.29 -11.98 -0.76
CA THR A 69 4.23 -12.37 -2.18
C THR A 69 4.89 -11.36 -3.11
N SER A 70 5.09 -10.12 -2.66
CA SER A 70 5.56 -9.00 -3.50
C SER A 70 7.10 -8.95 -3.59
N HIS A 71 7.69 -9.07 -4.79
CA HIS A 71 9.15 -9.13 -4.97
C HIS A 71 9.77 -7.76 -5.27
N ARG A 72 9.05 -6.93 -6.00
CA ARG A 72 9.44 -5.57 -6.38
C ARG A 72 8.33 -4.62 -6.01
N VAL A 73 8.70 -3.50 -5.40
CA VAL A 73 7.77 -2.45 -5.00
C VAL A 73 8.25 -1.13 -5.59
N SER A 74 7.34 -0.40 -6.24
CA SER A 74 7.61 0.93 -6.81
C SER A 74 6.60 1.95 -6.27
N LYS A 75 6.99 3.22 -6.25
CA LYS A 75 6.13 4.32 -5.79
C LYS A 75 5.07 4.66 -6.86
N GLY A 76 3.87 4.97 -6.40
CA GLY A 76 2.69 5.24 -7.24
C GLY A 76 1.84 3.99 -7.43
N SER A 77 0.62 4.16 -7.94
CA SER A 77 -0.19 3.03 -8.39
C SER A 77 0.40 2.38 -9.64
N CYS A 78 0.03 1.13 -9.92
CA CYS A 78 0.47 0.37 -11.09
C CYS A 78 0.02 1.02 -12.40
N SER A 79 -1.15 1.66 -12.40
CA SER A 79 -1.62 2.47 -13.52
C SER A 79 -0.86 3.79 -13.67
N GLY A 80 -0.21 4.27 -12.60
CA GLY A 80 0.46 5.55 -12.56
C GLY A 80 -0.49 6.75 -12.63
N CYS A 81 -1.76 6.59 -12.24
CA CYS A 81 -2.80 7.62 -12.31
C CYS A 81 -2.34 8.95 -11.71
N GLU A 82 -1.64 8.90 -10.56
CA GLU A 82 -1.20 10.07 -9.81
C GLU A 82 -0.17 10.93 -10.57
N LYS A 83 0.49 10.39 -11.61
CA LYS A 83 1.46 11.15 -12.43
C LYS A 83 0.82 12.35 -13.14
N SER A 84 -0.48 12.29 -13.41
CA SER A 84 -1.24 13.37 -14.03
C SER A 84 -1.78 14.40 -13.03
N CYS A 85 -1.71 14.10 -11.73
CA CYS A 85 -2.23 14.98 -10.69
C CYS A 85 -1.27 16.15 -10.42
N SER A 86 -1.83 17.31 -10.11
CA SER A 86 -1.04 18.44 -9.61
C SER A 86 -0.30 18.05 -8.32
N PRO A 87 0.97 18.44 -8.16
CA PRO A 87 1.73 18.22 -6.93
C PRO A 87 1.31 19.17 -5.80
N ILE A 88 0.39 20.11 -6.05
CA ILE A 88 -0.13 21.03 -5.03
C ILE A 88 -0.91 20.23 -3.99
N PHE A 89 -0.49 20.39 -2.73
CA PHE A 89 -1.16 19.81 -1.58
C PHE A 89 -2.37 20.67 -1.21
N PHE A 90 -3.55 20.18 -1.59
CA PHE A 90 -4.84 20.77 -1.24
C PHE A 90 -5.71 19.63 -0.69
N PRO A 91 -5.48 19.24 0.58
CA PRO A 91 -5.87 17.94 1.08
C PRO A 91 -7.38 17.80 1.15
N VAL A 92 -7.85 16.59 0.83
CA VAL A 92 -9.23 16.19 1.03
C VAL A 92 -9.26 14.89 1.80
N CYS A 93 -10.39 14.64 2.48
CA CYS A 93 -10.55 13.49 3.33
C CYS A 93 -11.68 12.61 2.83
N SER A 94 -11.54 11.31 3.13
CA SER A 94 -12.68 10.38 3.11
C SER A 94 -13.83 10.90 3.98
N PRO A 95 -15.10 10.53 3.69
CA PRO A 95 -16.25 10.92 4.50
C PRO A 95 -16.11 10.58 5.99
N THR A 96 -15.51 9.42 6.28
CA THR A 96 -15.21 8.93 7.65
C THR A 96 -14.03 9.63 8.31
N GLN A 97 -13.32 10.51 7.60
CA GLN A 97 -12.20 11.31 8.10
C GLN A 97 -10.96 10.50 8.50
N ASN A 98 -10.88 9.21 8.18
CA ASN A 98 -9.76 8.35 8.58
C ASN A 98 -8.61 8.35 7.56
N VAL A 99 -8.91 8.55 6.27
CA VAL A 99 -7.95 8.65 5.17
C VAL A 99 -7.91 10.06 4.61
N LEU A 100 -6.69 10.57 4.42
CA LEU A 100 -6.37 11.84 3.78
C LEU A 100 -5.71 11.57 2.43
N TYR A 101 -6.11 12.35 1.43
CA TYR A 101 -5.53 12.37 0.08
C TYR A 101 -4.86 13.71 -0.16
N ALA A 102 -3.76 13.71 -0.91
CA ALA A 102 -2.98 14.94 -1.16
C ALA A 102 -3.81 16.03 -1.85
N ASN A 103 -4.75 15.62 -2.71
CA ASN A 103 -5.79 16.44 -3.29
C ASN A 103 -6.90 15.57 -3.91
N LYS A 104 -7.94 16.21 -4.45
CA LYS A 104 -9.08 15.52 -5.11
C LYS A 104 -8.67 14.58 -6.24
N CYS A 105 -7.63 14.92 -7.01
CA CYS A 105 -7.14 14.05 -8.09
C CYS A 105 -6.58 12.73 -7.53
N HIS A 106 -5.78 12.80 -6.47
CA HIS A 106 -5.24 11.61 -5.80
C HIS A 106 -6.35 10.74 -5.18
N ALA A 107 -7.41 11.35 -4.64
CA ALA A 107 -8.57 10.61 -4.15
C ALA A 107 -9.29 9.85 -5.28
N LYS A 108 -9.47 10.51 -6.44
CA LYS A 108 -10.04 9.87 -7.62
C LYS A 108 -9.17 8.71 -8.12
N CYS A 109 -7.85 8.85 -8.13
CA CYS A 109 -6.93 7.77 -8.48
C CYS A 109 -7.03 6.58 -7.50
N ALA A 110 -7.31 6.85 -6.22
CA ALA A 110 -7.60 5.84 -5.21
C ALA A 110 -8.98 5.18 -5.37
N GLY A 111 -9.76 5.52 -6.40
CA GLY A 111 -11.12 5.02 -6.62
C GLY A 111 -12.19 5.67 -5.73
N VAL A 112 -11.87 6.79 -5.07
CA VAL A 112 -12.79 7.46 -4.15
C VAL A 112 -13.67 8.45 -4.90
N VAL A 113 -14.98 8.23 -4.85
CA VAL A 113 -15.99 9.08 -5.53
C VAL A 113 -16.30 10.32 -4.70
N GLU A 114 -16.54 10.15 -3.41
CA GLU A 114 -16.92 11.24 -2.51
C GLU A 114 -15.78 11.63 -1.59
N THR A 115 -15.48 12.92 -1.54
CA THR A 115 -14.50 13.50 -0.62
C THR A 115 -15.10 14.70 0.08
N VAL A 116 -14.64 14.93 1.30
CA VAL A 116 -15.06 16.03 2.17
C VAL A 116 -13.84 16.82 2.63
N ASP A 117 -14.07 18.01 3.16
CA ASP A 117 -13.01 18.79 3.79
C ASP A 117 -12.46 18.08 5.03
N CYS A 118 -11.16 18.18 5.24
CA CYS A 118 -10.50 17.56 6.39
C CYS A 118 -10.74 18.37 7.67
N ARG A 119 -11.57 17.83 8.58
CA ARG A 119 -11.91 18.49 9.86
C ARG A 119 -10.69 18.67 10.75
N GLY A 120 -10.48 19.88 11.28
CA GLY A 120 -9.36 20.17 12.19
C GLY A 120 -7.98 20.11 11.53
N LEU A 121 -7.91 20.02 10.20
CA LEU A 121 -6.65 20.12 9.48
C LEU A 121 -6.29 21.60 9.34
N THR A 122 -5.36 22.10 10.15
CA THR A 122 -4.82 23.44 9.93
C THR A 122 -3.97 23.38 8.67
N SER A 123 -4.38 24.09 7.60
CA SER A 123 -3.72 24.15 6.29
C SER A 123 -2.37 24.87 6.29
N ILE A 124 -1.68 24.90 7.43
CA ILE A 124 -0.37 25.52 7.60
C ILE A 124 0.67 24.58 7.00
N LEU A 125 0.87 24.69 5.69
CA LEU A 125 2.07 24.18 5.02
C LEU A 125 3.26 25.05 5.47
N PRO A 126 4.26 24.51 6.18
CA PRO A 126 5.49 25.25 6.46
C PRO A 126 6.08 25.75 5.13
N GLY A 127 6.20 27.08 4.99
CA GLY A 127 6.77 27.74 3.81
C GLY A 127 5.78 28.24 2.73
N LYS A 128 4.46 28.00 2.85
CA LYS A 128 3.45 28.54 1.92
C LYS A 128 2.21 29.13 2.57
N SER A 129 2.12 29.14 3.90
CA SER A 129 1.08 29.91 4.56
C SER A 129 1.23 31.40 4.21
N PRO A 130 0.16 32.08 3.74
CA PRO A 130 0.18 33.52 3.59
C PRO A 130 0.68 34.12 4.90
N LEU A 131 1.69 34.99 4.83
CA LEU A 131 2.08 35.77 5.99
C LEU A 131 0.84 36.53 6.47
N PRO A 132 0.54 36.56 7.79
CA PRO A 132 -0.49 37.44 8.30
C PRO A 132 -0.22 38.84 7.77
N ILE A 133 -1.15 39.42 7.01
CA ILE A 133 -1.00 40.74 6.38
C ILE A 133 -0.65 41.79 7.45
N ASP A 134 -1.16 41.60 8.67
CA ASP A 134 -0.92 42.43 9.85
C ASP A 134 0.55 42.43 10.34
N LYS A 135 1.35 41.46 9.91
CA LYS A 135 2.78 41.33 10.25
C LYS A 135 3.71 41.70 9.11
N ILE A 136 3.20 42.15 7.97
CA ILE A 136 4.04 42.64 6.87
C ILE A 136 4.49 44.06 7.23
N PRO A 137 5.80 44.32 7.43
CA PRO A 137 6.28 45.67 7.65
C PRO A 137 5.89 46.52 6.43
N LYS A 138 5.08 47.56 6.64
CA LYS A 138 4.77 48.52 5.58
C LYS A 138 6.09 49.19 5.19
N LYS A 139 6.56 48.94 3.97
CA LYS A 139 7.72 49.62 3.39
C LYS A 139 7.37 51.12 3.35
N ARG A 140 8.07 51.91 4.16
CA ARG A 140 8.06 53.38 4.08
C ARG A 140 8.81 53.82 2.83
#